data_AF-A0A967W0M2-F1
#
_entry.id   AF-A0A967W0M2-F1
#
_cell.length_a   1.000
_cell.length_b   1.000
_cell.length_c   1.000
_cell.angle_alpha   90.00
_cell.angle_beta   90.00
_cell.angle_gamma   90.00
#
_symmetry.space_group_name_H-M   'P 1'
#
loop_
_entity.id
_entity.type
_entity.pdbx_description
1 polymer ?
#
loop_
_entity_poly.entity_id
_entity_poly.type
_entity_poly.pdbx_seq_one_letter_code
_entity_poly.pdbx_strand_id
1 'polypeptide(L)'
;MILKLYDYGIVSISKKDLKKANLVLTELIAALNFDYNENEEAMGLFKLYRYCQDCLYKNDFEQPLEIFKELRDAWANAFNLS
;
A
#
# COMPACT_ATOMS: atom_id res chain seq x y z
N MET A 1 2.20 3.05 13.45
CA MET A 1 2.58 1.70 12.98
C MET A 1 2.47 1.59 11.46
N ILE A 2 1.39 2.10 10.87
CA ILE A 2 1.12 2.05 9.43
C ILE A 2 2.21 2.67 8.54
N LEU A 3 2.80 3.82 8.91
CA LEU A 3 3.87 4.47 8.13
C LEU A 3 5.11 3.58 7.96
N LYS A 4 5.49 2.82 8.99
CA LYS A 4 6.63 1.88 8.92
C LYS A 4 6.37 0.73 7.94
N LEU A 5 5.11 0.31 7.80
CA LEU A 5 4.72 -0.72 6.85
C LEU A 5 4.81 -0.17 5.41
N TYR A 6 4.40 1.09 5.19
CA TYR A 6 4.63 1.78 3.92
C TYR A 6 6.12 2.00 3.62
N ASP A 7 6.93 2.43 4.59
CA ASP A 7 8.40 2.55 4.44
C ASP A 7 9.01 1.23 3.97
N TYR A 8 8.62 0.13 4.63
CA TYR A 8 9.08 -1.20 4.27
C TYR A 8 8.59 -1.65 2.88
N GLY A 9 7.36 -1.29 2.51
CA GLY A 9 6.82 -1.48 1.17
C GLY A 9 7.62 -0.73 0.10
N ILE A 10 7.88 0.56 0.30
CA ILE A 10 8.68 1.42 -0.58
C ILE A 10 10.08 0.82 -0.79
N VAL A 11 10.75 0.41 0.29
CA VAL A 11 12.08 -0.22 0.21
C VAL A 11 12.00 -1.53 -0.58
N SER A 12 10.98 -2.35 -0.33
CA SER A 12 10.81 -3.64 -1.02
C SER A 12 10.55 -3.48 -2.52
N ILE A 13 9.66 -2.55 -2.90
CA ILE A 13 9.34 -2.23 -4.28
C ILE A 13 10.56 -1.62 -4.99
N SER A 14 11.27 -0.69 -4.36
CA SER A 14 12.48 -0.06 -4.93
C SER A 14 13.61 -1.06 -5.20
N LYS A 15 13.71 -2.11 -4.36
CA LYS A 15 14.66 -3.22 -4.54
C LYS A 15 14.16 -4.31 -5.51
N LYS A 16 12.97 -4.14 -6.08
CA LYS A 16 12.29 -5.14 -6.93
C LYS A 16 12.15 -6.50 -6.25
N ASP A 17 12.03 -6.51 -4.92
CA ASP A 17 11.81 -7.72 -4.12
C ASP A 17 10.32 -8.06 -4.15
N LEU A 18 9.90 -8.72 -5.23
CA LEU A 18 8.50 -9.08 -5.49
C LEU A 18 7.85 -9.80 -4.31
N LYS A 19 8.59 -10.71 -3.66
CA LYS A 19 8.08 -11.50 -2.54
C LYS A 19 7.75 -10.61 -1.34
N LYS A 20 8.67 -9.71 -0.96
CA LYS A 20 8.43 -8.78 0.16
C LYS A 20 7.40 -7.72 -0.19
N ALA A 21 7.42 -7.18 -1.40
CA ALA A 21 6.45 -6.19 -1.85
C ALA A 21 5.01 -6.75 -1.81
N ASN A 22 4.80 -7.98 -2.31
CA ASN A 22 3.49 -8.64 -2.23
C ASN A 22 3.07 -8.99 -0.81
N LEU A 23 4.01 -9.33 0.08
CA LEU A 23 3.72 -9.58 1.48
C LEU A 23 3.15 -8.31 2.15
N VAL A 24 3.78 -7.16 1.94
CA VAL A 24 3.31 -5.87 2.47
C VAL A 24 1.90 -5.54 1.98
N LEU A 25 1.64 -5.71 0.68
CA LEU A 25 0.32 -5.48 0.11
C LEU A 25 -0.75 -6.40 0.71
N THR A 26 -0.39 -7.67 0.93
CA THR A 26 -1.30 -8.65 1.57
C THR A 26 -1.61 -8.26 3.00
N GLU A 27 -0.61 -7.83 3.77
CA GLU A 27 -0.83 -7.35 5.15
C GLU A 27 -1.69 -6.08 5.19
N LEU A 28 -1.45 -5.13 4.28
CA LEU A 28 -2.26 -3.92 4.17
C LEU A 28 -3.74 -4.24 3.85
N ILE A 29 -3.98 -5.19 2.93
CA ILE A 29 -5.33 -5.65 2.60
C ILE A 29 -5.99 -6.33 3.80
N ALA A 30 -5.26 -7.20 4.51
CA ALA A 30 -5.78 -7.90 5.69
C ALA A 30 -6.07 -6.95 6.86
N ALA A 31 -5.37 -5.82 6.93
CA ALA A 31 -5.58 -4.79 7.94
C ALA A 31 -6.75 -3.83 7.63
N LEU A 32 -7.33 -3.88 6.42
CA LEU A 32 -8.54 -3.13 6.09
C LEU A 32 -9.71 -3.69 6.90
N ASN A 33 -10.34 -2.84 7.71
CA ASN A 33 -11.55 -3.19 8.45
C ASN A 33 -12.76 -3.00 7.53
N PHE A 34 -13.51 -4.07 7.28
CA PHE A 34 -14.72 -4.07 6.45
C PHE A 34 -16.02 -4.19 7.27
N ASP A 35 -15.93 -4.22 8.60
CA ASP A 35 -17.06 -4.55 9.47
C ASP A 35 -18.07 -3.40 9.69
N TYR A 36 -17.78 -2.18 9.21
CA TYR A 36 -18.69 -1.04 9.33
C TYR A 36 -19.28 -0.63 7.98
N ASN A 37 -20.57 -0.30 8.00
CA ASN A 37 -21.41 0.04 6.83
C ASN A 37 -21.01 1.33 6.06
N GLU A 38 -19.79 1.83 6.25
CA GLU A 38 -19.16 2.98 5.59
C GLU A 38 -17.85 2.50 4.92
N ASN A 39 -17.98 1.68 3.87
CA ASN A 39 -16.89 0.89 3.29
C ASN A 39 -16.32 1.45 1.97
N GLU A 40 -16.66 2.68 1.58
CA GLU A 40 -16.22 3.21 0.28
C GLU A 40 -14.71 3.45 0.23
N GLU A 41 -14.14 3.99 1.30
CA GLU A 41 -12.70 4.23 1.44
C GLU A 41 -11.92 2.92 1.55
N ALA A 42 -12.42 1.97 2.34
CA ALA A 42 -11.82 0.63 2.49
C ALA A 42 -11.83 -0.12 1.14
N MET A 43 -12.93 -0.02 0.39
CA MET A 43 -13.05 -0.60 -0.96
C MET A 43 -12.13 0.09 -1.97
N GLY A 44 -11.95 1.42 -1.86
CA GLY A 44 -11.01 2.18 -2.68
C GLY A 44 -9.56 1.74 -2.46
N LEU A 45 -9.14 1.67 -1.20
CA LEU A 45 -7.80 1.20 -0.82
C LEU A 45 -7.58 -0.26 -1.23
N PHE A 46 -8.58 -1.13 -1.05
CA PHE A 46 -8.51 -2.51 -1.50
C PHE A 46 -8.22 -2.61 -3.00
N LYS A 47 -8.98 -1.87 -3.82
CA LYS A 47 -8.77 -1.85 -5.28
C LYS A 47 -7.38 -1.33 -5.66
N LEU A 48 -6.91 -0.29 -4.98
CA LEU A 48 -5.59 0.30 -5.23
C LEU A 48 -4.45 -0.66 -4.86
N TYR A 49 -4.57 -1.40 -3.75
CA TYR A 49 -3.59 -2.42 -3.39
C TYR A 49 -3.60 -3.61 -4.35
N ARG A 50 -4.79 -4.06 -4.79
CA ARG A 50 -4.90 -5.09 -5.83
C ARG A 50 -4.26 -4.65 -7.14
N TYR A 51 -4.49 -3.41 -7.55
CA TYR A 51 -3.81 -2.81 -8.71
C TYR A 51 -2.28 -2.86 -8.57
N CYS A 52 -1.75 -2.46 -7.40
CA CYS A 52 -0.32 -2.55 -7.14
C CYS A 52 0.21 -3.99 -7.26
N GLN A 53 -0.50 -4.97 -6.71
CA GLN A 53 -0.12 -6.38 -6.85
C GLN A 53 -0.04 -6.80 -8.32
N ASP A 54 -1.04 -6.44 -9.13
CA ASP A 54 -1.08 -6.75 -10.57
C ASP A 54 0.08 -6.11 -11.34
N CYS A 55 0.44 -4.86 -11.03
CA CYS A 55 1.62 -4.20 -11.60
C CYS A 55 2.91 -4.95 -11.23
N LEU A 56 3.08 -5.31 -9.96
CA LEU A 56 4.25 -6.06 -9.50
C LEU A 56 4.38 -7.42 -10.21
N TYR A 57 3.27 -8.14 -10.43
CA TYR A 57 3.26 -9.39 -11.19
C TYR A 57 3.64 -9.20 -12.67
N LYS A 58 3.38 -8.02 -13.23
CA LYS A 58 3.80 -7.62 -14.58
C LYS A 58 5.25 -7.10 -14.63
N ASN A 59 5.99 -7.15 -13.51
CA ASN A 59 7.30 -6.53 -13.34
C ASN A 59 7.30 -5.00 -13.50
N ASP A 60 6.15 -4.35 -13.34
CA ASP A 60 6.03 -2.91 -13.25
C ASP A 60 6.10 -2.48 -11.78
N PHE A 61 7.24 -1.89 -11.40
CA PHE A 61 7.52 -1.44 -10.04
C PHE A 61 7.40 0.08 -9.89
N GLU A 62 7.26 0.82 -10.99
CA GLU A 62 7.30 2.28 -10.97
C GLU A 62 5.98 2.83 -10.41
N GLN A 63 4.86 2.37 -10.95
CA GLN A 63 3.54 2.82 -10.49
C GLN A 63 3.24 2.43 -9.03
N PRO A 64 3.50 1.17 -8.58
CA PRO A 64 3.33 0.84 -7.17
C PRO A 64 4.22 1.67 -6.24
N LEU A 65 5.42 2.04 -6.68
CA LEU A 65 6.34 2.84 -5.87
C LEU A 65 5.83 4.27 -5.68
N GLU A 66 5.32 4.89 -6.74
CA GLU A 66 4.73 6.23 -6.70
C GLU A 66 3.49 6.25 -5.79
N ILE A 67 2.56 5.31 -6.01
CA ILE A 67 1.35 5.15 -5.19
C ILE A 67 1.70 4.98 -3.71
N PHE A 68 2.71 4.15 -3.38
CA PHE A 68 3.10 3.93 -1.99
C PHE A 68 3.69 5.18 -1.32
N LYS A 69 4.42 6.01 -2.07
CA LYS A 69 4.95 7.27 -1.55
C LYS A 69 3.83 8.27 -1.27
N GLU A 70 2.93 8.45 -2.24
CA GLU A 70 1.79 9.36 -2.07
C GLU A 70 0.88 8.94 -0.91
N LEU A 71 0.56 7.66 -0.79
CA LEU A 71 -0.25 7.15 0.32
C LEU A 71 0.44 7.34 1.67
N ARG A 72 1.75 7.07 1.75
CA ARG A 72 2.53 7.29 2.96
C ARG A 72 2.46 8.75 3.40
N ASP A 73 2.64 9.68 2.46
CA ASP A 73 2.64 11.11 2.74
C ASP A 73 1.22 11.58 3.12
N ALA A 74 0.18 11.07 2.45
CA ALA A 74 -1.22 11.32 2.80
C ALA A 74 -1.54 10.85 4.23
N TRP A 75 -1.11 9.65 4.62
CA TRP A 75 -1.26 9.16 6.00
C TRP A 75 -0.44 9.97 7.00
N ALA A 76 0.78 10.37 6.66
CA ALA A 76 1.60 11.20 7.54
C ALA A 76 0.91 12.55 7.82
N ASN A 77 0.34 13.18 6.79
CA ASN A 77 -0.45 14.41 6.91
C ASN A 77 -1.72 14.18 7.75
N ALA A 78 -2.47 13.12 7.49
CA ALA A 78 -3.69 12.80 8.24
C ALA A 78 -3.44 12.60 9.75
N PHE A 79 -2.26 12.08 10.12
CA PHE A 79 -1.85 11.90 11.52
C PHE A 79 -1.08 13.11 12.09
N ASN A 80 -0.93 14.22 11.36
CA ASN A 80 -0.12 15.39 11.75
C ASN A 80 1.32 15.01 12.14
N LEU A 81 1.93 14.10 11.40
CA LEU A 81 3.32 13.66 11.60
C LEU A 81 4.30 14.40 10.66
N SER A 82 3.92 15.60 10.20
CA SER A 82 4.65 16.47 9.25
C SER A 82 5.91 17.09 9.86
#